data_AF-A0A7C7UJ81-F1
#
_entry.id   AF-A0A7C7UJ81-F1
#
_cell.length_a   1.000
_cell.length_b   1.000
_cell.length_c   1.000
_cell.angle_alpha   90.00
_cell.angle_beta   90.00
_cell.angle_gamma   90.00
#
_symmetry.space_group_name_H-M   'P 1'
#
loop_
_entity.id
_entity.type
_entity.pdbx_description
1 polymer ?
#
loop_
_entity_poly.entity_id
_entity_poly.type
_entity_poly.pdbx_seq_one_letter_code
_entity_poly.pdbx_strand_id
1 'polypeptide(L)'
;MGSICVYLLVGISWGILFYLENRIHPGAFRGLATGDGKDEFIELLYYSYVTISTLGYGDITPVSPVARTLAFIEALFGQFYIAILVAGFVGLHLGSQRRTYVSSTTQDNNGHKEQE
;
A
#
# COMPACT_ATOMS: atom_id res chain seq x y z
N MET A 1 -8.02 -8.54 7.33
CA MET A 1 -9.15 -7.74 6.82
C MET A 1 -8.92 -6.24 6.98
N GLY A 2 -8.53 -5.74 8.16
CA GLY A 2 -8.28 -4.29 8.36
C GLY A 2 -7.22 -3.67 7.45
N SER A 3 -6.17 -4.41 7.07
CA SER A 3 -5.13 -3.94 6.14
C SER A 3 -5.70 -3.55 4.77
N ILE A 4 -6.57 -4.38 4.19
CA ILE A 4 -7.20 -4.11 2.89
C ILE A 4 -7.97 -2.78 2.94
N CYS A 5 -8.72 -2.53 4.02
CA CYS A 5 -9.42 -1.26 4.21
C CYS A 5 -8.45 -0.07 4.27
N VAL A 6 -7.31 -0.20 4.96
CA VAL A 6 -6.31 0.87 5.04
C VAL A 6 -5.75 1.19 3.65
N TYR A 7 -5.45 0.18 2.84
CA TYR A 7 -4.96 0.38 1.46
C TYR A 7 -5.99 1.15 0.60
N LEU A 8 -7.26 0.77 0.68
CA LEU A 8 -8.34 1.46 -0.05
C LEU A 8 -8.52 2.91 0.41
N LEU A 9 -8.44 3.16 1.73
CA LEU A 9 -8.54 4.53 2.27
C LEU A 9 -7.36 5.41 1.85
N VAL A 10 -6.16 4.85 1.74
CA VAL A 10 -4.97 5.57 1.24
C VAL A 10 -5.14 5.95 -0.24
N GLY A 11 -5.64 5.04 -1.09
CA GLY A 11 -5.92 5.39 -2.49
C GLY A 11 -6.99 6.48 -2.61
N ILE A 12 -8.05 6.41 -1.80
CA ILE A 12 -9.07 7.46 -1.78
C ILE A 12 -8.52 8.80 -1.29
N SER A 13 -7.69 8.80 -0.24
CA SER A 13 -7.10 10.05 0.28
C SER A 13 -6.19 10.71 -0.75
N TRP A 14 -5.39 9.94 -1.48
CA TRP A 14 -4.54 10.46 -2.56
C TRP A 14 -5.34 10.94 -3.77
N GLY A 15 -6.38 10.20 -4.18
CA GLY A 15 -7.31 10.66 -5.23
C GLY A 15 -7.95 12.01 -4.90
N ILE A 16 -8.31 12.24 -3.63
CA ILE A 16 -8.81 13.56 -3.18
C ILE A 16 -7.70 14.62 -3.27
N LEU A 17 -6.46 14.31 -2.89
CA LEU A 17 -5.34 15.25 -3.01
C LEU A 17 -5.10 15.66 -4.47
N PHE A 18 -5.15 14.71 -5.41
CA PHE A 18 -5.00 15.01 -6.83
C PHE A 18 -6.19 15.81 -7.39
N TYR A 19 -7.40 15.54 -6.92
CA TYR A 19 -8.58 16.34 -7.25
C TYR A 19 -8.44 17.77 -6.75
N LEU A 20 -7.95 17.97 -5.52
CA LEU A 20 -7.65 19.30 -4.99
C LEU A 20 -6.53 20.00 -5.76
N GLU A 21 -5.48 19.29 -6.13
CA GLU A 21 -4.41 19.83 -6.98
C GLU A 21 -4.95 20.29 -8.34
N ASN A 22 -5.82 19.51 -8.98
CA ASN A 22 -6.44 19.90 -10.25
C ASN A 22 -7.40 21.10 -10.11
N ARG A 23 -8.03 21.27 -8.94
CA ARG A 23 -8.84 22.46 -8.61
C ARG A 23 -8.00 23.72 -8.43
N ILE A 24 -6.79 23.61 -7.88
CA ILE A 24 -5.87 24.74 -7.68
C ILE A 24 -5.19 25.12 -9.00
N HIS A 25 -4.76 24.11 -9.76
CA HIS A 25 -4.08 24.27 -11.03
C HIS A 25 -4.90 23.61 -12.15
N PRO A 26 -5.82 24.35 -12.81
CA PRO A 26 -6.59 23.81 -13.92
C PRO A 26 -5.63 23.41 -15.06
N GLY A 27 -5.59 22.11 -15.39
CA GLY A 27 -4.64 21.53 -16.33
C GLY A 27 -3.41 20.88 -15.69
N ALA A 28 -3.44 20.60 -14.37
CA ALA A 28 -2.39 19.88 -13.67
C ALA A 28 -2.18 18.44 -14.16
N PHE A 29 -3.17 17.86 -14.85
CA PHE A 29 -3.13 16.51 -15.42
C PHE A 29 -3.48 16.52 -16.91
N ARG A 30 -2.81 15.65 -17.66
CA ARG A 30 -3.08 15.34 -19.07
C ARG A 30 -3.78 13.99 -19.17
N GLY A 31 -4.68 13.86 -20.15
CA GLY A 31 -5.42 12.61 -20.41
C GLY A 31 -6.75 12.51 -19.65
N LEU A 32 -7.13 13.55 -18.90
CA LEU A 32 -8.46 13.62 -18.29
C LEU A 32 -9.53 13.81 -19.37
N ALA A 33 -10.60 13.02 -19.32
CA ALA A 33 -11.76 13.25 -20.15
C ALA A 33 -12.36 14.62 -19.80
N THR A 34 -12.74 15.38 -20.82
CA THR A 34 -13.42 16.67 -20.63
C THR A 34 -14.89 16.39 -20.32
N GLY A 35 -15.15 15.77 -19.17
CA GLY A 35 -16.46 15.39 -18.68
C GLY A 35 -16.84 16.16 -17.41
N ASP A 36 -18.06 15.97 -16.94
CA ASP A 36 -18.55 16.55 -15.68
C ASP A 36 -17.57 16.25 -14.52
N GLY A 37 -17.53 17.10 -13.48
CA GLY A 37 -16.55 16.97 -12.39
C GLY A 37 -16.59 15.65 -11.58
N LYS A 38 -17.56 14.76 -11.84
CA LYS A 38 -17.59 13.39 -11.32
C LYS A 38 -16.66 12.45 -12.08
N ASP A 39 -16.58 12.58 -13.40
CA ASP A 39 -15.73 11.74 -14.26
C ASP A 39 -14.27 12.02 -13.96
N GLU A 40 -13.93 13.30 -13.78
CA GLU A 40 -12.60 13.76 -13.35
C GLU A 40 -12.16 13.10 -12.02
N PHE A 41 -13.05 13.02 -11.03
CA PHE A 41 -12.73 12.40 -9.75
C PHE A 41 -12.46 10.89 -9.89
N ILE A 42 -13.25 10.19 -10.70
CA ILE A 42 -13.07 8.75 -10.96
C ILE A 42 -11.75 8.49 -11.69
N GLU A 43 -11.40 9.33 -12.66
CA GLU A 43 -10.12 9.25 -13.40
C GLU A 43 -8.91 9.51 -12.50
N LEU A 44 -8.99 10.49 -11.60
CA LEU A 44 -7.92 10.78 -10.64
C LEU A 44 -7.78 9.69 -9.56
N LEU A 45 -8.90 9.09 -9.13
CA LEU A 45 -8.87 7.90 -8.28
C LEU A 45 -8.18 6.74 -9.00
N TYR A 46 -8.55 6.50 -10.25
CA TYR A 46 -7.91 5.48 -11.07
C TYR A 46 -6.40 5.73 -11.20
N TYR A 47 -5.99 6.97 -11.47
CA TYR A 47 -4.57 7.36 -11.51
C TYR A 47 -3.83 7.07 -10.19
N SER A 48 -4.46 7.37 -9.04
CA SER A 48 -3.92 7.05 -7.71
C SER A 48 -3.71 5.55 -7.54
N TYR A 49 -4.72 4.73 -7.84
CA TYR A 49 -4.60 3.27 -7.74
C TYR A 49 -3.54 2.69 -8.69
N VAL A 50 -3.43 3.22 -9.91
CA VAL A 50 -2.40 2.84 -10.89
C VAL A 50 -1.00 3.22 -10.39
N THR A 51 -0.86 4.35 -9.69
CA THR A 51 0.42 4.85 -9.16
C THR A 51 0.87 4.06 -7.93
N ILE A 52 -0.01 3.87 -6.94
CA ILE A 52 0.32 3.11 -5.73
C ILE A 52 0.58 1.62 -6.02
N SER A 53 -0.06 1.07 -7.06
CA SER A 53 0.22 -0.30 -7.56
C SER A 53 1.40 -0.36 -8.53
N THR A 54 2.04 0.76 -8.84
CA THR A 54 3.18 0.88 -9.76
C THR A 54 2.90 0.41 -11.20
N LEU A 55 1.62 0.36 -11.62
CA LEU A 55 1.23 -0.04 -12.97
C LEU A 55 1.63 1.01 -14.01
N GLY A 56 1.40 2.29 -13.72
CA GLY A 56 1.85 3.41 -14.54
C GLY A 56 1.49 3.33 -16.02
N TYR A 57 0.23 3.02 -16.36
CA TYR A 57 -0.23 2.85 -17.75
C TYR A 57 0.07 4.05 -18.66
N GLY A 58 0.18 5.26 -18.09
CA GLY A 58 0.57 6.47 -18.80
C GLY A 58 -0.57 7.10 -19.62
N ASP A 59 -1.79 6.62 -19.43
CA ASP A 59 -3.03 7.21 -19.95
C ASP A 59 -3.33 8.55 -19.28
N ILE A 60 -3.11 8.66 -17.97
CA ILE A 60 -3.18 9.91 -17.21
C ILE A 60 -1.78 10.27 -16.72
N THR A 61 -1.37 11.52 -16.93
CA THR A 61 -0.03 11.97 -16.54
C THR A 61 -0.05 13.33 -15.82
N PRO A 62 0.66 13.47 -14.68
CA PRO A 62 0.78 14.74 -13.98
C PRO A 62 1.74 15.67 -14.75
N VAL A 63 1.23 16.84 -15.13
CA VAL A 63 2.00 17.91 -15.79
C VAL A 63 2.50 18.94 -14.78
N SER A 64 1.74 19.19 -13.71
CA SER A 64 2.14 20.12 -12.64
C SER A 64 3.36 19.59 -11.86
N PRO A 65 4.36 20.43 -11.53
CA PRO A 65 5.47 20.04 -10.66
C PRO A 65 5.02 19.49 -9.30
N VAL A 66 3.92 20.03 -8.77
CA VAL A 66 3.35 19.61 -7.49
C VAL A 66 2.68 18.24 -7.64
N ALA A 67 1.86 18.05 -8.69
CA ALA A 67 1.25 16.76 -9.01
C ALA A 67 2.29 15.64 -9.21
N ARG A 68 3.42 15.95 -9.86
CA ARG A 68 4.54 14.99 -10.03
C ARG A 68 5.17 14.58 -8.71
N THR A 69 5.37 15.55 -7.81
CA THR A 69 5.96 15.29 -6.49
C THR A 69 5.00 14.45 -5.64
N LEU A 70 3.69 14.76 -5.68
CA LEU A 70 2.64 13.97 -5.03
C LEU A 70 2.60 12.52 -5.53
N ALA A 71 2.68 12.30 -6.85
CA ALA A 71 2.72 10.97 -7.44
C ALA A 71 3.98 10.19 -7.03
N PHE A 72 5.13 10.85 -6.93
CA PHE A 72 6.36 10.23 -6.45
C PHE A 72 6.24 9.78 -4.99
N ILE A 73 5.69 10.64 -4.13
CA ILE A 73 5.45 10.30 -2.72
C ILE A 73 4.45 9.15 -2.61
N GLU A 74 3.38 9.15 -3.41
CA GLU A 74 2.40 8.07 -3.45
C GLU A 74 3.02 6.70 -3.77
N ALA A 75 3.86 6.65 -4.81
CA ALA A 75 4.54 5.44 -5.23
C ALA A 75 5.45 4.88 -4.12
N LEU A 76 6.16 5.77 -3.40
CA LEU A 76 6.96 5.37 -2.23
C LEU A 76 6.09 4.81 -1.11
N PHE A 77 4.95 5.45 -0.82
CA PHE A 77 4.00 4.97 0.19
C PHE A 77 3.46 3.57 -0.14
N GLY A 78 3.13 3.31 -1.40
CA GLY A 78 2.72 1.97 -1.86
C GLY A 78 3.77 0.91 -1.59
N GLN A 79 5.03 1.21 -1.91
CA GLN A 79 6.15 0.29 -1.69
C GLN A 79 6.39 0.01 -0.20
N PHE A 80 6.38 1.06 0.64
CA PHE A 80 6.53 0.90 2.09
C PHE A 80 5.38 0.10 2.71
N TYR A 81 4.14 0.30 2.22
CA TYR A 81 2.99 -0.45 2.69
C TYR A 81 3.16 -1.96 2.46
N ILE A 82 3.58 -2.37 1.26
CA ILE A 82 3.87 -3.79 0.96
C ILE A 82 5.01 -4.31 1.83
N ALA A 83 6.09 -3.55 2.01
CA ALA A 83 7.23 -3.96 2.84
C ALA A 83 6.82 -4.22 4.30
N ILE A 84 6.03 -3.33 4.89
CA ILE A 84 5.53 -3.45 6.28
C ILE A 84 4.59 -4.65 6.42
N LEU A 85 3.69 -4.86 5.46
CA LEU A 85 2.80 -6.02 5.46
C LEU A 85 3.58 -7.34 5.41
N VAL A 86 4.57 -7.44 4.54
CA VAL A 86 5.41 -8.64 4.41
C VAL A 86 6.21 -8.87 5.69
N ALA A 87 6.83 -7.84 6.25
CA ALA A 87 7.57 -7.95 7.50
C ALA A 87 6.68 -8.42 8.67
N GLY A 88 5.46 -7.89 8.77
CA GLY A 88 4.47 -8.32 9.76
C GLY A 88 4.07 -9.78 9.58
N PHE A 89 3.84 -10.22 8.33
CA PHE A 89 3.50 -11.61 8.02
C PHE A 89 4.63 -12.57 8.40
N VAL A 90 5.87 -12.24 8.04
CA VAL A 90 7.07 -13.03 8.37
C VAL A 90 7.27 -13.10 9.89
N GLY A 91 7.16 -11.98 10.60
CA GLY A 91 7.31 -11.93 12.06
C GLY A 91 6.31 -12.84 12.80
N LEU A 92 5.06 -12.88 12.34
CA LEU A 92 4.04 -13.78 12.88
C LEU A 92 4.36 -15.25 12.59
N HIS A 93 4.88 -15.58 11.41
CA HIS A 93 5.19 -16.95 11.03
C HIS A 93 6.42 -17.51 11.78
N LEU A 94 7.48 -16.72 11.94
CA LEU A 94 8.67 -17.11 12.71
C LEU A 94 8.38 -17.26 14.20
N GLY A 95 7.48 -16.43 14.75
CA GLY A 95 7.01 -16.57 16.14
C GLY A 95 6.27 -17.89 16.40
N SER A 96 5.54 -18.41 15.40
CA SER A 96 4.87 -19.71 15.49
C SER A 96 5.87 -20.87 15.46
N GLN A 97 6.87 -20.83 14.56
CA GLN A 97 7.90 -21.85 14.42
C GLN A 97 8.80 -21.98 15.67
N ARG A 98 9.16 -20.84 16.29
CA ARG A 98 10.01 -20.82 17.50
C ARG A 98 9.34 -21.50 18.69
N ARG A 99 8.00 -21.47 18.77
CA ARG A 99 7.23 -22.06 19.87
C ARG A 99 7.15 -23.59 19.76
N THR A 100 7.17 -24.14 18.55
CA THR A 100 7.13 -25.60 18.32
C THR A 100 8.50 -26.25 18.55
N TYR A 101 9.60 -25.57 18.21
CA TYR A 101 10.97 -26.10 18.40
C TYR A 101 11.40 -26.18 19.88
N VAL A 102 10.95 -25.24 20.72
CA VAL A 102 11.29 -25.25 22.16
C VAL A 102 10.57 -26.37 22.93
N SER A 103 9.36 -26.74 22.50
CA SER A 103 8.57 -27.80 23.14
C SER A 103 9.17 -29.20 22.95
N SER A 104 9.79 -29.51 21.81
CA SER A 104 10.43 -30.81 21.57
C SER A 104 11.73 -31.00 22.36
N THR A 105 12.47 -29.93 22.64
CA THR A 105 13.73 -30.00 23.41
C THR A 105 13.49 -30.19 24.91
N THR A 106 12.36 -29.68 25.43
CA THR A 106 12.01 -29.83 26.85
C THR A 106 11.47 -31.25 27.15
N GLN A 107 10.83 -31.88 26.19
CA GLN A 107 10.24 -33.22 26.34
C GLN A 107 11.31 -34.33 26.29
N ASP A 108 12.40 -34.12 25.53
CA ASP A 108 13.56 -35.02 25.48
C ASP A 108 14.34 -35.07 26.82
N ASN A 109 14.57 -33.91 27.46
CA ASN A 109 15.33 -33.84 28.71
C ASN A 109 14.56 -34.40 29.94
N ASN A 110 13.23 -34.44 29.91
CA ASN A 110 12.43 -34.92 31.05
C ASN A 110 12.27 -36.44 31.07
N GLY A 111 12.41 -37.13 29.93
CA GLY A 111 12.35 -38.60 29.86
C GLY A 111 13.56 -39.31 30.47
N HIS A 112 14.68 -38.61 30.62
CA HIS A 112 15.92 -39.19 31.14
C HIS A 112 16.01 -39.16 32.69
N LYS A 113 15.10 -38.45 33.37
CA LYS A 113 15.11 -38.29 34.83
C LYS A 113 14.20 -39.25 35.60
N GLU A 114 13.36 -40.03 34.91
CA GLU A 114 12.45 -41.00 35.54
C GLU A 114 13.06 -42.42 35.63
N GLN A 115 14.31 -42.60 35.19
CA GLN A 115 15.00 -43.90 35.16
C GLN A 115 16.13 -44.04 36.19
N GLU A 116 16.30 -43.09 37.10
CA GLU A 116 17.29 -43.12 38.20
C GLU A 116 16.59 -43.02 39.56
#